data_AF-A0A926VA45-F1
#
_entry.id   AF-A0A926VA45-F1
#
_cell.length_a   1.000
_cell.length_b   1.000
_cell.length_c   1.000
_cell.angle_alpha   90.00
_cell.angle_beta   90.00
_cell.angle_gamma   90.00
#
_symmetry.space_group_name_H-M   'P 1'
#
loop_
_entity.id
_entity.type
_entity.pdbx_description
1 polymer ?
#
loop_
_entity_poly.entity_id
_entity_poly.type
_entity_poly.pdbx_seq_one_letter_code
_entity_poly.pdbx_strand_id
1 'polypeptide(L)' 'METFIFDGKGANLQKAIDVQSRGGRVLCPKCKNELIIATGTIYCPVSQKHLCCFWTTTEVMSAFERFMNERHEKNEEV' A
#
# COMPACT_ATOMS: atom_id res chain seq x y z
N MET A 1 4.40 16.76 -10.32
CA MET A 1 4.00 15.44 -9.81
C MET A 1 3.32 15.62 -8.47
N GLU A 2 2.08 15.14 -8.33
CA GLU A 2 1.34 15.24 -7.07
C GLU A 2 1.81 14.16 -6.08
N THR A 3 1.94 14.52 -4.80
CA THR A 3 2.30 13.58 -3.73
C THR A 3 1.21 13.63 -2.67
N PHE A 4 0.67 12.48 -2.29
CA PHE A 4 -0.41 12.35 -1.33
C PHE A 4 0.01 11.44 -0.17
N ILE A 5 -0.07 11.93 1.06
CA ILE A 5 0.17 11.11 2.25
C ILE A 5 -1.16 10.53 2.69
N PHE A 6 -1.29 9.20 2.59
CA PHE A 6 -2.53 8.51 2.94
C PHE A 6 -2.63 8.36 4.46
N ASP A 7 -3.73 8.77 5.06
CA ASP A 7 -3.93 8.76 6.52
C ASP A 7 -4.53 7.45 7.06
N GLY A 8 -4.76 6.47 6.19
CA GLY A 8 -5.34 5.17 6.57
C GLY A 8 -6.85 5.19 6.76
N LYS A 9 -7.54 6.24 6.32
CA LYS A 9 -8.99 6.32 6.36
C LYS A 9 -9.59 5.96 5.00
N GLY A 10 -10.63 5.13 5.02
CA GLY A 10 -11.34 4.71 3.79
C GLY A 10 -11.90 5.87 2.97
N ALA A 11 -12.26 6.99 3.61
CA ALA A 11 -12.73 8.20 2.91
C ALA A 11 -11.69 8.78 1.93
N ASN A 12 -10.40 8.56 2.20
CA ASN A 12 -9.30 9.04 1.38
C ASN A 12 -8.77 7.99 0.39
N LEU A 13 -9.37 6.78 0.37
CA LEU A 13 -8.97 5.68 -0.51
C LEU A 13 -9.15 6.06 -1.98
N GLN A 14 -10.32 6.60 -2.33
CA GLN A 14 -10.61 7.01 -3.70
C GLN A 14 -9.63 8.10 -4.17
N LYS A 15 -9.30 9.04 -3.28
CA LYS A 15 -8.30 10.08 -3.56
C LYS A 15 -6.91 9.49 -3.81
N ALA A 16 -6.49 8.51 -3.02
CA ALA A 16 -5.20 7.83 -3.23
C ALA A 16 -5.17 7.11 -4.59
N ILE A 17 -6.25 6.44 -4.98
CA ILE A 17 -6.37 5.78 -6.30
C ILE A 17 -6.28 6.82 -7.43
N ASP A 18 -7.01 7.94 -7.31
CA ASP A 18 -6.98 9.04 -8.27
C ASP A 18 -5.56 9.62 -8.46
N VAL A 19 -4.86 9.87 -7.35
CA VAL A 19 -3.48 10.38 -7.36
C VAL A 19 -2.57 9.42 -8.12
N GLN A 20 -2.63 8.12 -7.83
CA GLN A 20 -1.81 7.12 -8.49
C GLN A 20 -2.13 6.99 -9.98
N SER A 21 -3.42 7.00 -10.35
CA SER A 21 -3.88 6.94 -11.75
C SER A 21 -3.36 8.10 -12.60
N ARG A 22 -3.16 9.28 -11.98
CA ARG A 22 -2.56 10.47 -12.61
C ARG A 22 -1.02 10.45 -12.63
N GLY A 23 -0.39 9.36 -12.21
CA GLY A 23 1.07 9.24 -12.09
C GLY A 23 1.65 9.95 -10.87
N GLY A 24 0.81 10.29 -9.88
CA GLY A 24 1.24 10.82 -8.58
C GLY A 24 1.73 9.71 -7.64
N ARG A 25 2.35 10.12 -6.53
CA ARG A 25 2.91 9.20 -5.52
C ARG A 25 2.05 9.21 -4.27
N VAL A 26 1.67 8.04 -3.80
CA VAL A 26 0.94 7.90 -2.53
C VAL A 26 1.90 7.38 -1.48
N LEU A 27 2.07 8.08 -0.37
CA LEU A 27 3.08 7.79 0.64
C LEU A 27 2.48 7.35 1.97
N CYS A 28 3.21 6.47 2.65
CA CYS A 28 2.91 6.02 3.99
C CYS A 28 3.04 7.20 4.98
N PRO A 29 2.09 7.41 5.90
CA PRO A 29 2.17 8.51 6.85
C PRO A 29 3.30 8.30 7.86
N LYS A 30 3.64 7.04 8.17
CA LYS A 30 4.67 6.66 9.15
C LYS A 30 6.07 6.62 8.55
N CYS A 31 6.31 5.78 7.54
CA CYS A 31 7.65 5.56 6.99
C CYS A 31 7.94 6.33 5.70
N LYS A 32 6.98 7.13 5.20
CA LYS A 32 7.10 7.95 3.97
C LYS A 32 7.43 7.19 2.68
N ASN A 33 7.55 5.87 2.73
CA ASN A 33 7.67 5.02 1.56
C ASN A 33 6.38 5.01 0.73
N GLU A 34 6.55 4.77 -0.57
CA GLU A 34 5.45 4.68 -1.51
C GLU A 34 4.55 3.50 -1.15
N LEU A 35 3.26 3.78 -1.01
CA LEU A 35 2.23 2.79 -0.75
C LEU A 35 1.88 2.09 -2.04
N ILE A 36 1.60 0.81 -1.90
CA ILE A 36 1.16 0.01 -3.02
C ILE A 36 -0.35 -0.08 -2.94
N ILE A 37 -0.99 0.24 -4.05
CA ILE A 37 -2.44 0.23 -4.20
C ILE A 37 -2.75 -0.86 -5.22
N ALA A 38 -3.49 -1.88 -4.79
CA ALA A 38 -3.91 -2.98 -5.65
C ALA A 38 -5.35 -3.34 -5.32
N THR A 39 -6.21 -3.45 -6.35
CA THR A 39 -7.58 -3.98 -6.23
C THR A 39 -8.37 -3.39 -5.05
N GLY A 40 -8.36 -2.06 -4.87
CA GLY A 40 -9.09 -1.38 -3.80
C GLY A 40 -8.45 -1.47 -2.40
N THR A 41 -7.28 -2.09 -2.27
CA THR A 41 -6.51 -2.18 -1.02
C THR A 41 -5.26 -1.33 -1.10
N ILE A 42 -4.92 -0.66 0.00
CA ILE A 42 -3.67 0.11 0.14
C ILE A 42 -2.83 -0.52 1.24
N TYR A 43 -1.56 -0.79 0.93
CA TYR A 43 -0.63 -1.37 1.88
C TYR A 43 0.73 -0.68 1.86
N CYS A 44 1.37 -0.73 3.02
CA CYS A 44 2.72 -0.21 3.23
C CYS A 44 3.74 -1.33 3.03
N PRO A 45 4.71 -1.20 2.11
CA PRO A 45 5.69 -2.25 1.82
C PRO A 45 6.70 -2.48 2.95
N VAL A 46 6.85 -1.53 3.86
CA VAL A 46 7.80 -1.60 4.99
C VAL A 46 7.23 -2.34 6.19
N SER A 47 5.93 -2.19 6.44
CA SER A 47 5.30 -2.76 7.62
C SER A 47 3.79 -2.78 7.48
N GLN A 48 3.21 -3.96 7.67
CA GLN A 48 1.76 -4.16 7.72
C GLN A 48 1.09 -3.39 8.87
N LYS A 49 1.85 -3.03 9.92
CA LYS A 49 1.36 -2.25 11.06
C LYS A 49 1.25 -0.75 10.79
N HIS A 50 1.82 -0.26 9.68
CA HIS A 50 1.78 1.16 9.35
C HIS A 50 0.44 1.57 8.77
N LEU A 51 -0.15 0.69 7.94
CA LEU A 51 -1.40 0.87 7.25
C LEU A 51 -1.98 -0.51 6.96
N CYS A 52 -3.09 -0.82 7.63
CA CYS A 52 -3.95 -1.95 7.29
C CYS A 52 -5.36 -1.40 7.05
N CYS A 53 -5.59 -0.86 5.85
CA CYS A 53 -6.95 -0.61 5.39
C CYS A 53 -7.45 -1.90 4.75
N PHE A 54 -7.95 -2.81 5.59
CA PHE A 54 -8.63 -4.02 5.15
C PHE A 54 -9.97 -3.65 4.50
N TRP A 55 -10.00 -3.67 3.19
CA TRP A 55 -11.25 -3.68 2.42
C TRP A 55 -11.15 -4.72 1.32
N THR A 56 -10.72 -5.94 1.66
CA THR A 56 -10.75 -7.05 0.72
C THR A 56 -11.03 -8.37 1.42
N THR A 57 -11.81 -9.18 0.72
CA THR A 57 -12.15 -10.57 1.01
C THR A 57 -10.88 -11.43 1.13
N THR A 58 -11.03 -12.59 1.76
CA THR A 58 -9.97 -13.55 2.12
C THR A 58 -9.00 -13.90 0.99
N GLU A 59 -9.44 -13.85 -0.28
CA GLU A 59 -8.61 -14.16 -1.45
C GLU A 59 -7.48 -13.16 -1.71
N VAL A 60 -7.69 -11.86 -1.42
CA VAL A 60 -6.67 -10.83 -1.66
C VAL A 60 -5.60 -10.86 -0.56
N MET A 61 -5.94 -11.32 0.64
CA MET A 61 -4.96 -11.55 1.71
C MET A 61 -3.90 -12.57 1.32
N SER A 62 -4.30 -13.70 0.72
CA SER A 62 -3.34 -14.74 0.33
C SER A 62 -2.42 -14.28 -0.80
N ALA A 63 -2.93 -13.45 -1.73
CA ALA A 63 -2.09 -12.81 -2.75
C ALA A 63 -1.10 -11.82 -2.13
N PHE A 64 -1.53 -11.09 -1.09
CA PHE A 64 -0.70 -10.15 -0.36
C PHE A 64 0.40 -10.82 0.46
N GLU A 65 0.11 -11.91 1.17
CA GLU A 65 1.13 -12.66 1.92
C GLU A 65 2.22 -13.19 1.00
N ARG A 66 1.86 -13.71 -0.17
CA ARG A 66 2.84 -14.15 -1.18
C ARG A 66 3.71 -12.99 -1.66
N PHE A 67 3.09 -11.86 -2.02
CA PHE A 67 3.82 -10.67 -2.48
C PHE A 67 4.80 -10.11 -1.42
N MET A 68 4.38 -10.08 -0.16
CA MET A 68 5.23 -9.62 0.94
C MET A 68 6.38 -10.59 1.22
N ASN A 69 6.14 -11.90 1.20
CA ASN A 69 7.20 -12.90 1.35
C ASN A 69 8.24 -12.80 0.23
N GLU A 70 7.81 -12.69 -1.03
CA GLU A 70 8.72 -12.54 -2.16
C GLU A 70 9.59 -11.27 -2.08
N ARG A 71 9.10 -10.21 -1.43
CA ARG A 71 9.87 -8.98 -1.22
C ARG A 71 10.77 -9.03 0.02
N HIS A 72 10.38 -9.77 1.05
CA HIS A 72 11.21 -9.99 2.22
C HIS A 72 12.43 -10.84 1.86
N GLU A 73 12.22 -11.94 1.12
CA GLU A 73 13.30 -12.81 0.63
C GLU A 73 14.32 -12.03 -0.23
N LYS A 74 13.85 -11.13 -1.12
CA LYS A 74 14.74 -10.30 -1.94
C LYS A 74 15.54 -9.24 -1.17
N ASN A 75 15.13 -8.88 0.04
CA ASN A 75 15.85 -7.92 0.87
C ASN A 75 16.84 -8.59 1.84
N GLU A 76 16.76 -9.91 2.04
CA GLU A 76 17.71 -10.67 2.87
C GLU A 76 18.93 -11.19 2.08
N GLU A 77 18.94 -11.04 0.75
CA GLU A 77 20.07 -11.39 -0.12
C GLU A 77 21.04 -10.21 -0.43
N VAL A 78 20.92 -9.06 0.27
CA VAL A 78 21.80 -7.88 0.10
C VAL A 78 22.68 -7.64 1.33
#